data_AF-A0A949CGM4-F1
#
_entry.id   AF-A0A949CGM4-F1
#
_cell.length_a   1.000
_cell.length_b   1.000
_cell.length_c   1.000
_cell.angle_alpha   90.00
_cell.angle_beta   90.00
_cell.angle_gamma   90.00
#
_symmetry.space_group_name_H-M   'P 1'
#
loop_
_entity.id
_entity.type
_entity.pdbx_description
1 polymer ?
#
loop_
_entity_poly.entity_id
_entity_poly.type
_entity_poly.pdbx_seq_one_letter_code
_entity_poly.pdbx_strand_id
1 'polypeptide(L)' 'MNQQISIPGIVRDGVVVPQSNERLPEGTHVEIRLEPGDVPAGLKSEIEAWDKASDESWKWIESLEATER' A
#
# COMPACT_ATOMS: atom_id res chain seq x y z
N MET A 1 7.04 -20.11 -13.18
CA MET A 1 6.76 -18.71 -13.57
C MET A 1 5.31 -18.44 -13.22
N ASN A 2 5.04 -17.61 -12.20
CA ASN A 2 3.67 -17.17 -11.94
C ASN A 2 3.25 -16.22 -13.07
N GLN A 3 2.30 -16.62 -13.89
CA GLN A 3 1.69 -15.69 -14.84
C GLN A 3 0.85 -14.69 -14.05
N GLN A 4 1.25 -13.43 -14.08
CA GLN A 4 0.46 -12.34 -13.53
C GLN A 4 -0.57 -11.93 -14.58
N ILE A 5 -1.86 -12.10 -14.25
CA ILE A 5 -2.98 -11.67 -15.10
C ILE A 5 -3.43 -10.30 -14.59
N SER A 6 -3.44 -9.31 -15.47
CA SER A 6 -3.90 -7.96 -15.17
C SER A 6 -5.35 -7.78 -15.61
N ILE A 7 -6.20 -7.24 -14.72
CA ILE A 7 -7.59 -6.90 -15.04
C ILE A 7 -7.70 -5.38 -15.14
N PRO A 8 -8.00 -4.81 -16.32
CA PRO A 8 -8.14 -3.37 -16.46
C PRO A 8 -9.37 -2.86 -15.72
N GLY A 9 -9.28 -1.65 -15.20
CA GLY A 9 -10.34 -0.99 -14.46
C GLY A 9 -10.23 0.53 -14.55
N ILE A 10 -11.29 1.23 -14.18
CA ILE A 10 -11.32 2.69 -14.04
C ILE A 10 -11.68 3.07 -12.61
N VAL A 11 -11.22 4.23 -12.17
CA VAL A 11 -11.68 4.83 -10.91
C VAL A 11 -12.95 5.63 -11.21
N ARG A 12 -14.04 5.32 -10.51
CA ARG A 12 -15.29 6.08 -10.55
C ARG A 12 -15.70 6.42 -9.12
N ASP A 13 -15.77 7.71 -8.81
CA ASP A 13 -16.12 8.24 -7.48
C ASP A 13 -15.28 7.63 -6.35
N GLY A 14 -13.97 7.45 -6.60
CA GLY A 14 -13.04 6.85 -5.63
C GLY A 14 -13.09 5.32 -5.52
N VAL A 15 -13.92 4.64 -6.32
CA VAL A 15 -14.02 3.17 -6.35
C VAL A 15 -13.36 2.63 -7.62
N VAL A 16 -12.50 1.62 -7.48
CA VAL A 16 -11.93 0.88 -8.63
C VAL A 16 -13.01 -0.05 -9.18
N VAL A 17 -13.37 0.14 -10.45
CA VAL A 17 -14.37 -0.65 -11.16
C VAL A 17 -13.65 -1.45 -12.27
N PRO A 18 -13.56 -2.78 -12.16
CA PRO A 18 -13.06 -3.62 -13.25
C PRO A 18 -13.92 -3.44 -14.50
N GLN A 19 -13.28 -3.36 -15.67
CA GLN A 19 -13.97 -3.32 -16.97
C GLN A 19 -14.35 -4.71 -17.48
N SER A 20 -14.01 -5.77 -16.73
CA SER A 20 -14.46 -7.13 -17.01
C SER A 20 -15.92 -7.31 -16.64
N ASN A 21 -16.67 -8.04 -17.47
CA ASN A 21 -18.03 -8.47 -17.14
C ASN A 21 -18.05 -9.68 -16.18
N GLU A 22 -16.90 -10.31 -15.95
CA GLU A 22 -16.78 -11.43 -15.03
C GLU A 22 -16.66 -10.94 -13.58
N ARG A 23 -17.42 -11.56 -12.69
CA ARG A 23 -17.31 -11.30 -11.26
C ARG A 23 -16.08 -12.03 -10.72
N LEU A 24 -15.23 -11.29 -10.02
CA LEU A 24 -14.16 -11.90 -9.25
C LEU A 24 -14.75 -12.77 -8.13
N PRO A 25 -14.15 -13.94 -7.84
CA PRO A 25 -14.55 -14.75 -6.70
C PRO A 25 -14.49 -13.94 -5.39
N GLU A 26 -15.40 -14.25 -4.47
CA GLU A 26 -15.36 -13.66 -3.13
C GLU A 26 -14.03 -14.01 -2.43
N GLY A 27 -13.47 -13.04 -1.70
CA GLY A 27 -12.17 -13.18 -1.04
C GLY A 27 -10.95 -13.02 -1.97
N THR A 28 -11.14 -12.64 -3.24
CA THR A 28 -10.02 -12.35 -4.14
C THR A 28 -9.17 -11.20 -3.60
N HIS A 29 -7.87 -11.45 -3.41
CA HIS A 29 -6.91 -10.41 -3.05
C HIS A 29 -6.64 -9.49 -4.25
N VAL A 30 -6.78 -8.18 -4.04
CA VAL A 30 -6.55 -7.15 -5.06
C VAL A 30 -5.37 -6.28 -4.64
N GLU A 31 -4.42 -6.10 -5.54
CA GLU A 31 -3.31 -5.15 -5.40
C GLU A 31 -3.54 -3.97 -6.36
N ILE A 32 -3.52 -2.75 -5.83
CA ILE A 32 -3.58 -1.52 -6.64
C ILE A 32 -2.16 -1.00 -6.78
N ARG A 33 -1.65 -0.94 -8.01
CA ARG A 33 -0.33 -0.38 -8.33
C ARG A 33 -0.52 1.01 -8.90
N LEU A 34 0.05 2.00 -8.23
CA LEU A 34 0.04 3.40 -8.64
C LEU A 34 1.46 3.84 -8.95
N GLU A 35 1.62 4.72 -9.93
CA GLU A 35 2.86 5.45 -10.10
C GLU A 35 3.02 6.48 -8.98
N PRO A 36 4.24 6.84 -8.56
CA PRO A 36 4.46 7.75 -7.43
C PRO A 36 3.78 9.12 -7.56
N GLY A 37 3.54 9.58 -8.79
CA GLY A 37 2.87 10.87 -9.07
C GLY A 37 1.34 10.83 -8.92
N ASP A 38 0.74 9.64 -8.94
CA ASP A 38 -0.71 9.44 -8.90
C ASP A 38 -1.23 9.12 -7.49
N VAL A 39 -0.34 9.02 -6.51
CA VAL A 39 -0.70 8.75 -5.11
C VAL A 39 -1.43 9.97 -4.52
N PRO A 40 -2.67 9.82 -4.02
CA PRO A 40 -3.40 10.92 -3.40
C PRO A 40 -2.63 11.52 -2.22
N ALA A 41 -2.64 12.85 -2.10
CA ALA A 41 -1.87 13.55 -1.06
C ALA A 41 -2.17 13.06 0.36
N GLY A 42 -3.44 12.77 0.67
CA GLY A 42 -3.84 12.23 1.98
C GLY A 42 -3.20 10.88 2.27
N LEU A 43 -3.25 9.95 1.31
CA LEU A 43 -2.62 8.63 1.44
C LEU A 43 -1.09 8.73 1.54
N LYS A 44 -0.50 9.65 0.78
CA LYS A 44 0.94 9.93 0.88
C LYS A 44 1.33 10.39 2.28
N SER A 45 0.58 11.33 2.87
CA SER A 45 0.84 11.80 4.23
C SER A 45 0.65 10.70 5.28
N GLU A 46 -0.32 9.81 5.09
CA GLU A 46 -0.48 8.64 5.97
C GLU A 46 0.73 7.71 5.88
N ILE A 47 1.19 7.38 4.67
CA ILE A 47 2.38 6.54 4.45
C ILE A 47 3.61 7.18 5.11
N GLU A 48 3.83 8.48 4.91
CA GLU A 48 4.94 9.22 5.53
C GLU A 48 4.85 9.24 7.06
N ALA A 49 3.65 9.35 7.62
CA ALA A 49 3.45 9.32 9.06
C ALA A 49 3.78 7.93 9.65
N TRP A 50 3.40 6.86 8.96
CA TRP A 50 3.77 5.49 9.33
C TRP A 50 5.28 5.25 9.25
N ASP A 51 5.94 5.75 8.21
CA ASP A 51 7.39 5.63 8.02
C ASP A 51 8.14 6.34 9.16
N LYS A 52 7.74 7.56 9.50
CA LYS A 52 8.30 8.31 10.63
C LYS A 52 8.08 7.61 11.97
N ALA A 53 6.90 7.06 12.22
CA ALA A 53 6.62 6.33 13.45
C ALA A 53 7.48 5.05 13.57
N SER A 54 7.71 4.37 12.45
CA SER A 54 8.63 3.24 12.36
C SER A 54 10.06 3.67 12.71
N ASP A 55 10.58 4.72 12.07
CA ASP A 55 11.93 5.24 12.31
C ASP A 55 12.16 5.64 13.78
N GLU A 56 11.19 6.30 14.40
CA GLU A 56 11.28 6.66 15.82
C GLU A 56 11.25 5.44 16.74
N SER A 57 10.54 4.37 16.34
CA SER A 57 10.52 3.11 17.09
C SER A 57 11.86 2.37 16.99
N TRP A 58 12.51 2.40 15.81
CA TRP A 58 13.84 1.82 15.63
C TRP A 58 14.91 2.52 16.46
N LYS A 59 14.89 3.86 16.52
CA LYS A 59 15.82 4.65 17.35
C LYS A 59 15.72 4.31 18.84
N TRP A 60 14.51 4.00 19.32
CA TRP A 60 14.33 3.56 20.70
C TRP A 60 14.99 2.20 20.93
N ILE A 61 14.79 1.24 20.03
CA ILE A 61 15.43 -0.09 20.12
C ILE A 61 16.96 0.04 20.17
N GLU A 62 17.56 0.85 19.30
CA GLU A 62 19.01 1.10 19.32
C GLU A 62 19.50 1.70 20.65
N SER A 63 18.73 2.63 21.23
CA SER A 63 19.09 3.24 22.52
C SER A 63 19.03 2.27 23.70
N LEU A 64 18.12 1.28 23.65
CA LEU A 64 18.01 0.22 24.65
C LEU A 64 19.20 -0.73 24.55
N GLU A 65 19.55 -1.18 23.34
CA GLU A 65 20.71 -2.06 23.11
C GLU A 65 22.04 -1.39 23.49
N ALA A 66 22.18 -0.08 23.29
CA ALA A 66 23.36 0.67 23.69
C ALA A 66 23.50 0.82 25.22
N THR A 67 22.40 0.71 25.97
CA THR A 67 22.39 0.85 27.43
C THR A 67 22.67 -0.48 28.13
N GLU A 68 22.45 -1.62 27.47
CA GLU A 68 22.71 -2.97 28.00
C GLU A 68 24.14 -3.50 27.75
N ARG A 69 25.05 -2.65 27.23
CA ARG A 69 26.44 -2.99 26.92
C ARG A 69 27.44 -2.31 27.86
#